data_AF-A0A645CHD2-F1
#
_entry.id   AF-A0A645CHD2-F1
#
_cell.length_a   1.000
_cell.length_b   1.000
_cell.length_c   1.000
_cell.angle_alpha   90.00
_cell.angle_beta   90.00
_cell.angle_gamma   90.00
#
_symmetry.space_group_name_H-M   'P 1'
#
loop_
_entity.id
_entity.type
_entity.pdbx_description
1 polymer ?
#
loop_
_entity_poly.entity_id
_entity_poly.type
_entity_poly.pdbx_seq_one_letter_code
_entity_poly.pdbx_strand_id
1 'polypeptide(L)'
;MLHTVVNVEGRKLNVINVHLGLGEEERKVQLDELVGFINTLENEPYIVVGDFNQGNMSIDDKILKDVAIELNKANVLTFATGLDRIDYIFVSPNIEVLDYDVLIKNMSDHYPIIAKIRI
;
A
#
# COMPACT_ATOMS: atom_id res chain seq x y z
N MET A 1 -9.38 -7.75 4.39
CA MET A 1 -9.16 -7.09 3.08
C MET A 1 -10.49 -6.60 2.53
N LEU A 2 -10.52 -5.39 1.96
CA LEU A 2 -11.63 -4.88 1.16
C LEU A 2 -11.13 -4.65 -0.27
N HIS A 3 -11.95 -4.99 -1.26
CA HIS A 3 -11.62 -4.82 -2.68
C HIS A 3 -12.78 -4.14 -3.41
N THR A 4 -12.44 -3.25 -4.32
CA THR A 4 -13.38 -2.67 -5.28
C THR A 4 -12.66 -2.43 -6.61
N VAL A 5 -13.43 -2.35 -7.69
CA VAL A 5 -12.92 -1.95 -9.00
C VAL A 5 -13.45 -0.56 -9.32
N VAL A 6 -12.54 0.35 -9.68
CA VAL A 6 -12.87 1.71 -10.11
C VAL A 6 -12.63 1.84 -11.61
N ASN A 7 -13.50 2.57 -12.29
CA ASN A 7 -13.30 2.95 -13.70
C ASN A 7 -12.64 4.34 -13.75
N VAL A 8 -11.43 4.40 -14.28
CA VAL A 8 -10.66 5.63 -14.50
C VAL A 8 -10.52 5.82 -16.00
N GLU A 9 -11.33 6.73 -16.56
CA GLU A 9 -11.31 7.06 -18.00
C GLU A 9 -11.41 5.84 -18.95
N GLY A 10 -12.21 4.84 -18.57
CA GLY A 10 -12.39 3.61 -19.34
C GLY A 10 -11.42 2.48 -18.98
N ARG A 11 -10.43 2.73 -18.10
CA ARG A 11 -9.51 1.71 -17.57
C ARG A 11 -10.02 1.20 -16.22
N LYS A 12 -10.03 -0.12 -16.04
CA LYS A 12 -10.29 -0.73 -14.74
C LYS A 12 -9.06 -0.58 -13.85
N LEU A 13 -9.28 -0.26 -12.59
CA LEU A 13 -8.27 -0.23 -11.55
C LEU A 13 -8.79 -0.96 -10.31
N ASN A 14 -8.09 -2.00 -9.90
CA ASN A 14 -8.39 -2.72 -8.68
C ASN A 14 -7.84 -1.94 -7.48
N VAL A 15 -8.68 -1.62 -6.51
CA VAL A 15 -8.29 -0.93 -5.28
C VAL A 15 -8.52 -1.86 -4.11
N ILE A 16 -7.45 -2.21 -3.42
CA ILE A 16 -7.43 -3.14 -2.29
C ILE A 16 -7.03 -2.36 -1.05
N ASN A 17 -7.88 -2.39 -0.02
CA ASN A 17 -7.58 -1.80 1.27
C ASN A 17 -7.37 -2.88 2.33
N VAL A 18 -6.31 -2.75 3.12
CA VAL A 18 -5.98 -3.65 4.21
C VAL A 18 -5.84 -2.88 5.53
N HIS A 19 -6.11 -3.58 6.62
CA HIS A 19 -5.69 -3.21 7.96
C HIS A 19 -5.25 -4.52 8.60
N LEU A 20 -3.95 -4.78 8.62
CA LEU A 20 -3.42 -6.07 9.04
C LEU A 20 -3.43 -6.21 10.57
N GLY A 21 -3.42 -7.45 11.04
CA GLY A 21 -3.41 -7.78 12.46
C GLY A 21 -2.16 -7.27 13.19
N LEU A 22 -2.25 -7.16 14.52
CA LEU A 22 -1.11 -6.76 15.35
C LEU A 22 -0.13 -7.93 15.58
N GLY A 23 -0.58 -9.18 15.41
CA GLY A 23 0.25 -10.37 15.56
C GLY A 23 1.03 -10.71 14.29
N GLU A 24 2.32 -11.05 14.42
CA GLU A 24 3.18 -11.38 13.27
C GLU A 24 2.67 -12.57 12.44
N GLU A 25 2.27 -13.67 13.11
CA GLU A 25 1.71 -14.84 12.43
C GLU A 25 0.39 -14.53 11.72
N GLU A 26 -0.45 -13.68 12.32
CA GLU A 26 -1.70 -13.24 11.70
C GLU A 26 -1.42 -12.40 10.45
N ARG A 27 -0.50 -11.43 10.53
CA ARG A 27 -0.09 -10.61 9.37
C ARG A 27 0.45 -11.48 8.26
N LYS A 28 1.24 -12.49 8.57
CA LYS A 28 1.79 -13.41 7.58
C LYS A 28 0.68 -14.12 6.80
N VAL A 29 -0.32 -14.68 7.51
CA VAL A 29 -1.48 -15.32 6.87
C VAL A 29 -2.25 -14.31 6.00
N GLN A 30 -2.48 -13.09 6.49
CA GLN A 30 -3.20 -12.06 5.74
C GLN A 30 -2.42 -11.55 4.51
N LEU A 31 -1.10 -11.49 4.59
CA LEU A 31 -0.23 -11.15 3.46
C LEU A 31 -0.24 -12.26 2.40
N ASP A 32 -0.22 -13.53 2.82
CA ASP A 32 -0.35 -14.67 1.92
C ASP A 32 -1.72 -14.67 1.21
N GLU A 33 -2.80 -14.34 1.93
CA GLU A 33 -4.14 -14.15 1.36
C GLU A 33 -4.18 -12.98 0.35
N LEU A 34 -3.57 -11.85 0.69
CA LEU A 34 -3.46 -10.68 -0.20
C LEU A 34 -2.72 -11.04 -1.50
N VAL A 35 -1.57 -11.71 -1.39
CA VAL A 35 -0.78 -12.15 -2.56
C VAL A 35 -1.56 -13.17 -3.37
N GLY A 36 -2.24 -14.12 -2.72
CA GLY A 36 -3.13 -15.08 -3.36
C GLY A 36 -4.23 -14.38 -4.18
N PHE A 37 -4.86 -13.36 -3.61
CA PHE A 37 -5.85 -12.55 -4.32
C PHE A 37 -5.25 -11.77 -5.50
N ILE A 38 -4.11 -11.11 -5.31
CA ILE A 38 -3.41 -10.37 -6.38
C ILE A 38 -3.11 -11.28 -7.57
N ASN A 39 -2.68 -12.52 -7.32
CA ASN A 39 -2.40 -13.49 -8.39
C ASN A 39 -3.63 -13.84 -9.24
N THR A 40 -4.85 -13.63 -8.73
CA THR A 40 -6.09 -13.81 -9.49
C THR A 40 -6.44 -12.63 -10.42
N LEU A 41 -5.78 -11.48 -10.24
CA LEU A 41 -6.02 -10.27 -11.04
C LEU A 41 -5.30 -10.29 -12.40
N GLU A 42 -4.46 -11.30 -12.63
CA GLU A 42 -3.67 -11.48 -13.85
C GLU A 42 -2.87 -10.22 -14.21
N ASN A 43 -3.23 -9.54 -15.31
CA ASN A 43 -2.55 -8.33 -15.80
C ASN A 43 -3.33 -7.03 -15.52
N GLU A 44 -4.46 -7.09 -14.79
CA GLU A 44 -5.19 -5.88 -14.43
C GLU A 44 -4.39 -5.04 -13.43
N PRO A 45 -4.35 -3.69 -13.59
CA PRO A 45 -3.62 -2.84 -12.67
C PRO A 45 -4.31 -2.80 -11.30
N TYR A 46 -3.51 -2.74 -10.24
CA TYR A 46 -4.00 -2.70 -8.86
C TYR A 46 -3.20 -1.77 -7.95
N ILE A 47 -3.87 -1.28 -6.91
CA ILE A 47 -3.28 -0.56 -5.79
C ILE A 47 -3.65 -1.32 -4.51
N VAL A 48 -2.67 -1.51 -3.63
CA VAL A 48 -2.91 -1.94 -2.26
C VAL A 48 -2.58 -0.79 -1.32
N VAL A 49 -3.53 -0.41 -0.48
CA VAL A 49 -3.37 0.69 0.48
C VAL A 49 -3.79 0.26 1.88
N GLY A 50 -3.26 0.95 2.88
CA GLY A 50 -3.77 0.88 4.25
C GLY A 50 -2.67 0.70 5.30
N ASP A 51 -3.10 0.24 6.46
CA ASP A 51 -2.25 0.03 7.63
C ASP A 51 -1.79 -1.43 7.67
N PHE A 52 -0.49 -1.64 7.54
CA PHE A 52 0.11 -2.97 7.56
C PHE A 52 0.58 -3.37 8.96
N ASN A 53 0.52 -2.47 9.96
CA ASN A 53 0.98 -2.71 11.33
C ASN A 53 2.42 -3.28 11.41
N GLN A 54 3.25 -2.94 10.41
CA GLN A 54 4.61 -3.45 10.30
C GLN A 54 5.53 -2.47 9.57
N GLY A 55 6.58 -2.03 10.26
CA GLY A 55 7.70 -1.32 9.66
C GLY A 55 8.60 -2.23 8.84
N ASN A 56 9.38 -1.63 7.95
CA ASN A 56 10.45 -2.30 7.18
C ASN A 56 10.00 -3.62 6.52
N MET A 57 8.84 -3.61 5.88
CA MET A 57 8.33 -4.80 5.20
C MET A 57 9.27 -5.26 4.08
N SER A 58 9.49 -6.58 4.03
CA SER A 58 10.20 -7.25 2.94
C SER A 58 9.16 -7.79 1.97
N ILE A 59 9.00 -7.14 0.82
CA ILE A 59 8.00 -7.50 -0.18
C ILE A 59 8.68 -7.74 -1.52
N ASP A 60 8.17 -8.70 -2.30
CA ASP A 60 8.59 -8.93 -3.67
C ASP A 60 8.15 -7.76 -4.56
N ASP A 61 9.12 -6.97 -5.03
CA ASP A 61 8.92 -5.79 -5.86
C ASP A 61 8.33 -6.12 -7.25
N LYS A 62 8.39 -7.40 -7.65
CA LYS A 62 7.70 -7.92 -8.85
C LYS A 62 6.20 -8.08 -8.65
N ILE A 63 5.72 -8.05 -7.41
CA ILE A 63 4.29 -8.14 -7.07
C ILE A 63 3.81 -6.79 -6.55
N LEU A 64 4.54 -6.17 -5.63
CA LEU A 64 4.12 -4.92 -4.99
C LEU A 64 5.27 -3.92 -5.02
N LYS A 65 5.12 -2.89 -5.84
CA LYS A 65 6.05 -1.77 -5.88
C LYS A 65 5.69 -0.76 -4.78
N ASP A 66 6.58 -0.57 -3.81
CA ASP A 66 6.44 0.42 -2.73
C ASP A 66 6.59 1.83 -3.30
N VAL A 67 5.50 2.61 -3.26
CA VAL A 67 5.44 3.99 -3.78
C VAL A 67 6.41 4.91 -3.06
N ALA A 68 6.59 4.75 -1.75
CA ALA A 68 7.48 5.59 -0.96
C ALA A 68 8.95 5.24 -1.20
N ILE A 69 9.29 3.96 -1.43
CA ILE A 69 10.66 3.56 -1.82
C ILE A 69 10.98 4.08 -3.22
N GLU A 70 10.08 3.92 -4.19
CA GLU A 70 10.26 4.39 -5.58
C GLU A 70 10.63 5.89 -5.63
N LEU A 71 10.05 6.69 -4.73
CA LEU A 71 10.30 8.13 -4.66
C LEU A 71 11.30 8.55 -3.57
N ASN A 72 12.03 7.61 -2.98
CA ASN A 72 13.02 7.85 -1.90
C ASN A 72 12.46 8.62 -0.69
N LYS A 73 11.20 8.35 -0.33
CA LYS A 73 10.45 8.95 0.80
C LYS A 73 10.09 7.92 1.88
N ALA A 74 10.68 6.72 1.84
CA ALA A 74 10.44 5.63 2.79
C ALA A 74 10.90 5.92 4.23
N ASN A 75 11.70 6.97 4.45
CA ASN A 75 12.17 7.40 5.76
C ASN A 75 11.18 8.28 6.54
N VAL A 76 10.04 8.64 5.93
CA VAL A 76 9.01 9.45 6.59
C VAL A 76 8.07 8.54 7.37
N LEU A 77 7.99 8.77 8.68
CA LEU A 77 7.15 8.01 9.60
C LEU A 77 5.67 8.33 9.37
N THR A 78 4.82 7.32 9.46
CA THR A 78 3.37 7.47 9.30
C THR A 78 2.63 7.23 10.60
N PHE A 79 3.23 6.53 11.55
CA PHE A 79 2.67 6.30 12.88
C PHE A 79 3.46 7.10 13.93
N ALA A 80 2.86 8.21 14.37
CA ALA A 80 3.53 9.22 15.19
C ALA A 80 3.94 8.70 16.56
N THR A 81 3.13 7.84 17.17
CA THR A 81 3.35 7.33 18.52
C THR A 81 4.34 6.16 18.55
N GLY A 82 4.30 5.27 17.57
CA GLY A 82 5.23 4.14 17.45
C GLY A 82 6.56 4.46 16.76
N LEU A 83 6.69 5.67 16.21
CA LEU A 83 7.88 6.12 15.47
C LEU A 83 8.24 5.18 14.31
N ASP A 84 7.25 4.75 13.54
CA ASP A 84 7.42 3.78 12.45
C ASP A 84 6.62 4.19 11.19
N ARG A 85 6.96 3.58 10.05
CA ARG A 85 6.20 3.67 8.80
C ARG A 85 5.44 2.36 8.63
N ILE A 86 4.16 2.37 9.02
CA ILE A 86 3.28 1.19 8.95
C ILE A 86 2.14 1.36 7.96
N ASP A 87 1.94 2.57 7.44
CA ASP A 87 0.97 2.85 6.40
C ASP A 87 1.66 2.84 5.04
N TYR A 88 1.10 2.10 4.09
CA TYR A 88 1.72 1.91 2.77
C TYR A 88 0.74 2.14 1.63
N ILE A 89 1.30 2.59 0.50
CA ILE A 89 0.68 2.51 -0.81
C ILE A 89 1.61 1.65 -1.67
N PHE A 90 1.10 0.51 -2.11
CA PHE A 90 1.73 -0.34 -3.11
C PHE A 90 0.94 -0.29 -4.41
N VAL A 91 1.64 -0.44 -5.52
CA VAL A 91 1.03 -0.54 -6.84
C VAL A 91 1.55 -1.76 -7.58
N SER A 92 0.79 -2.25 -8.53
CA SER A 92 1.28 -3.24 -9.50
C SER A 92 2.50 -2.67 -10.25
N PRO A 93 3.50 -3.51 -10.62
CA PRO A 93 4.78 -3.02 -11.15
C PRO A 93 4.66 -2.11 -12.40
N ASN A 94 3.61 -2.30 -13.20
CA ASN A 94 3.33 -1.55 -14.42
C ASN A 94 2.71 -0.16 -14.21
N ILE A 95 2.30 0.21 -12.99
CA ILE A 95 1.78 1.57 -12.70
C ILE A 95 2.94 2.55 -12.54
N GLU A 96 2.88 3.70 -13.20
CA GLU A 96 3.87 4.76 -13.02
C GLU A 96 3.54 5.60 -11.78
N VAL A 97 4.54 5.81 -10.92
CA VAL A 97 4.42 6.61 -9.69
C VAL A 97 4.96 8.02 -9.96
N LEU A 98 4.14 9.04 -9.72
CA LEU A 98 4.46 10.43 -10.05
C LEU A 98 4.83 11.27 -8.82
N ASP A 99 4.15 11.03 -7.70
CA ASP A 99 4.41 11.74 -6.45
C ASP A 99 3.93 10.92 -5.24
N TYR A 100 4.48 11.24 -4.07
CA TYR A 100 4.12 10.67 -2.77
C TYR A 100 4.34 11.71 -1.68
N ASP A 101 3.40 11.88 -0.77
CA ASP A 101 3.54 12.81 0.35
C ASP A 101 2.91 12.25 1.62
N VAL A 102 3.44 12.68 2.77
CA VAL A 102 2.91 12.35 4.10
C VAL A 102 2.42 13.65 4.72
N LEU A 103 1.10 13.75 4.91
CA LEU A 103 0.49 14.94 5.49
C LEU A 103 0.61 14.92 7.02
N ILE A 104 1.67 15.54 7.53
CA ILE A 104 1.91 15.67 8.98
C ILE A 104 0.86 16.62 9.58
N LYS A 105 -0.21 16.03 10.12
CA LYS A 105 -1.31 16.72 10.81
C LYS A 105 -1.74 15.96 12.05
N ASN A 106 -1.95 16.67 13.14
CA ASN A 106 -2.41 16.08 14.39
C ASN A 106 -3.94 15.89 14.40
N MET A 107 -4.42 14.93 13.62
CA MET A 107 -5.83 14.52 13.55
C MET A 107 -6.03 13.05 13.93
N SER A 108 -4.95 12.28 13.98
CA SER A 108 -4.84 10.88 14.33
C SER A 108 -3.41 10.63 14.81
N ASP A 109 -3.17 9.51 15.47
CA ASP A 109 -1.83 8.97 15.72
C ASP A 109 -1.16 8.47 14.43
N HIS A 110 -1.92 8.32 13.34
CA HIS A 110 -1.43 8.09 11.98
C HIS A 110 -1.49 9.35 11.11
N TYR A 111 -0.49 9.55 10.27
CA TYR A 111 -0.46 10.60 9.25
C TYR A 111 -1.00 10.08 7.92
N PRO A 112 -1.93 10.80 7.27
CA PRO A 112 -2.40 10.44 5.93
C PRO A 112 -1.27 10.45 4.91
N ILE A 113 -1.21 9.41 4.09
CA ILE A 113 -0.28 9.30 2.97
C ILE A 113 -1.03 9.49 1.64
N ILE A 114 -0.41 10.19 0.70
CA ILE A 114 -0.99 10.54 -0.59
C ILE A 114 -0.03 10.10 -1.68
N ALA A 115 -0.55 9.51 -2.74
CA ALA A 115 0.22 9.22 -3.95
C ALA A 115 -0.49 9.77 -5.19
N LYS A 116 0.32 10.17 -6.17
CA LYS A 116 -0.14 10.45 -7.52
C LYS A 116 0.45 9.40 -8.46
N ILE A 117 -0.40 8.77 -9.25
CA ILE A 117 -0.01 7.68 -10.15
C ILE A 117 -0.55 7.92 -11.57
N ARG A 118 -0.03 7.17 -12.54
CA ARG A 118 -0.55 7.08 -13.90
C ARG A 118 -0.74 5.61 -14.27
N ILE A 119 -1.92 5.30 -14.77
CA ILE A 119 -2.34 3.96 -15.22
C ILE A 119 -2.68 3.95 -16.71
#